data_AF-A0A938VBP2-F1
#
_entry.id   AF-A0A938VBP2-F1
#
_cell.length_a   1.000
_cell.length_b   1.000
_cell.length_c   1.000
_cell.angle_alpha   90.00
_cell.angle_beta   90.00
_cell.angle_gamma   90.00
#
_symmetry.space_group_name_H-M   'P 1'
#
loop_
_entity.id
_entity.type
_entity.pdbx_description
1 polymer ?
#
loop_
_entity_poly.entity_id
_entity_poly.type
_entity_poly.pdbx_seq_one_letter_code
_entity_poly.pdbx_strand_id
1 'polypeptide(L)'
;MRILISQVSVDSSAGLITAEEIRTRISEHVRQVFERAGIAFEEMSAEEAAARVAPGGYWSAESTAQRILDFVAAYANGEPERAQLLREAVETGFAEAEEAFGGDLPEISYRTIDLVRDGLDRLLAPRVDASV
;
A
#
# COMPACT_ATOMS: atom_id res chain seq x y z
N MET A 1 -18.25 27.97 57.92
CA MET A 1 -17.52 27.07 57.01
C MET A 1 -17.92 27.43 55.58
N ARG A 2 -17.08 28.21 54.88
CA ARG A 2 -17.37 28.75 53.54
C ARG A 2 -16.46 28.00 52.57
N ILE A 3 -17.04 27.15 51.73
CA ILE A 3 -16.29 26.41 50.72
C ILE A 3 -16.03 27.38 49.56
N LEU A 4 -14.76 27.78 49.40
CA LEU A 4 -14.28 28.52 48.24
C LEU A 4 -14.21 27.55 47.06
N ILE A 5 -15.27 27.51 46.26
CA ILE A 5 -15.21 26.86 44.94
C ILE A 5 -14.43 27.84 44.06
N SER A 6 -13.17 27.49 43.81
CA SER A 6 -12.31 28.20 42.86
C SER A 6 -13.01 28.21 41.50
N GLN A 7 -13.33 29.41 41.02
CA GLN A 7 -13.88 29.62 39.69
C GLN A 7 -12.81 29.18 38.67
N VAL A 8 -13.01 28.00 38.07
CA VAL A 8 -12.38 27.70 36.78
C VAL A 8 -12.95 28.71 35.81
N SER A 9 -12.18 29.77 35.55
CA SER A 9 -12.43 30.64 34.40
C SER A 9 -12.24 29.79 33.14
N VAL A 10 -13.34 29.23 32.64
CA VAL A 10 -13.42 28.83 31.25
C VAL A 10 -13.65 30.13 30.50
N ASP A 11 -12.58 30.67 29.94
CA ASP A 11 -12.62 31.90 29.15
C ASP A 11 -13.53 31.68 27.93
N SER A 12 -14.76 32.19 28.03
CA SER A 12 -15.83 32.02 27.03
C SER A 12 -15.61 32.82 25.74
N SER A 13 -14.39 33.34 25.54
CA SER A 13 -13.94 33.91 24.26
C SER A 13 -13.09 32.93 23.43
N ALA A 14 -12.71 31.77 23.97
CA ALA A 14 -11.90 30.72 23.34
C ALA A 14 -12.73 29.61 22.64
N GLY A 15 -13.92 29.96 22.15
CA GLY A 15 -15.02 29.03 21.86
C GLY A 15 -15.06 28.38 20.47
N LEU A 16 -14.03 28.55 19.64
CA LEU A 16 -13.94 27.88 18.33
C LEU A 16 -12.63 27.08 18.30
N ILE A 17 -12.74 25.74 18.29
CA ILE A 17 -11.59 24.90 17.97
C ILE A 17 -11.18 25.25 16.54
N THR A 18 -9.91 25.62 16.36
CA THR A 18 -9.39 25.96 15.04
C THR A 18 -9.33 24.72 14.15
N ALA A 19 -9.38 24.90 12.82
CA ALA A 19 -9.18 23.78 11.89
C ALA A 19 -7.83 23.08 12.10
N GLU A 20 -6.82 23.81 12.58
CA GLU A 20 -5.51 23.26 12.93
C GLU A 20 -5.57 22.35 14.15
N GLU A 21 -6.21 22.78 15.25
CA GLU A 21 -6.39 21.92 16.42
C GLU A 21 -7.24 20.69 16.14
N ILE A 22 -8.27 20.81 15.29
CA ILE A 22 -9.05 19.64 14.84
C ILE A 22 -8.15 18.66 14.11
N ARG A 23 -7.33 19.12 13.16
CA ARG A 23 -6.40 18.26 12.43
C ARG A 23 -5.41 17.59 13.38
N THR A 24 -4.79 18.33 14.29
CA THR A 24 -3.84 17.77 15.27
C THR A 24 -4.48 16.68 16.11
N ARG A 25 -5.67 16.92 16.67
CA ARG A 25 -6.38 15.92 17.49
C ARG A 25 -6.79 14.69 16.69
N ILE A 26 -7.23 14.87 15.44
CA ILE A 26 -7.56 13.74 14.56
C ILE A 26 -6.31 12.91 14.27
N SER A 27 -5.20 13.55 13.90
CA SER A 27 -3.94 12.86 13.61
C SER A 27 -3.43 12.07 14.82
N GLU A 28 -3.44 12.68 16.01
CA GLU A 28 -3.06 11.99 17.25
C GLU A 28 -3.97 10.81 17.57
N HIS A 29 -5.28 10.97 17.35
CA HIS A 29 -6.23 9.89 17.59
C HIS A 29 -6.02 8.72 16.62
N VAL A 30 -5.85 9.02 15.33
CA VAL A 30 -5.53 8.02 14.30
C VAL A 30 -4.25 7.27 14.68
N ARG A 31 -3.19 8.00 15.06
CA ARG A 31 -1.95 7.39 15.51
C ARG A 31 -2.15 6.41 16.66
N GLN A 32 -2.89 6.81 17.70
CA GLN A 32 -3.18 5.95 18.85
C GLN A 32 -3.97 4.69 18.46
N VAL A 33 -4.92 4.82 17.53
CA VAL A 33 -5.69 3.68 17.02
C VAL A 33 -4.77 2.68 16.31
N PHE A 34 -3.87 3.18 15.46
CA PHE A 34 -2.94 2.36 14.69
C PHE A 34 -1.92 1.67 15.61
N GLU A 35 -1.34 2.39 16.58
CA GLU A 35 -0.43 1.83 17.57
C GLU A 35 -1.09 0.70 18.39
N ARG A 36 -2.35 0.89 18.80
CA ARG A 36 -3.11 -0.14 19.52
C ARG A 36 -3.43 -1.36 18.67
N ALA A 37 -3.55 -1.19 17.35
CA ALA A 37 -3.71 -2.28 16.39
C ALA A 37 -2.37 -2.94 16.02
N GLY A 38 -1.24 -2.44 16.52
CA GLY A 38 0.10 -2.93 16.15
C GLY A 38 0.50 -2.56 14.72
N ILE A 39 -0.16 -1.57 14.12
CA ILE A 39 0.11 -1.11 12.76
C ILE A 39 1.14 0.01 12.85
N ALA A 40 2.26 -0.14 12.13
CA ALA A 40 3.28 0.91 12.04
C ALA A 40 2.71 2.13 11.32
N PHE A 41 2.99 3.32 11.85
CA PHE A 41 2.54 4.59 11.29
C PHE A 41 3.77 5.45 10.92
N GLU A 42 3.82 5.88 9.67
CA GLU A 42 4.83 6.83 9.15
C GLU A 42 4.11 8.14 8.82
N GLU A 43 4.58 9.25 9.40
CA GLU A 43 4.11 10.57 8.97
C GLU A 43 4.71 10.91 7.61
N MET A 44 3.84 11.31 6.68
CA MET A 44 4.21 11.61 5.31
C MET A 44 3.32 12.74 4.79
N SER A 45 3.89 13.69 4.05
CA SER A 45 3.10 14.73 3.38
C SER A 45 2.26 14.15 2.25
N ALA A 46 1.17 14.82 1.90
CA ALA A 46 0.35 14.41 0.74
C ALA A 46 1.17 14.41 -0.56
N GLU A 47 2.14 15.33 -0.70
CA GLU A 47 3.01 15.37 -1.88
C GLU A 47 3.99 14.18 -1.91
N GLU A 48 4.58 13.84 -0.76
CA GLU A 48 5.45 12.67 -0.63
C GLU A 48 4.70 11.37 -0.94
N ALA A 49 3.46 11.25 -0.43
CA ALA A 49 2.59 10.11 -0.71
C ALA A 49 2.30 9.98 -2.20
N ALA A 50 1.91 11.09 -2.85
CA ALA A 50 1.64 11.13 -4.28
C ALA A 50 2.90 10.78 -5.09
N ALA A 51 4.07 11.28 -4.69
CA ALA A 51 5.34 10.98 -5.35
C ALA A 51 5.71 9.49 -5.25
N ARG A 52 5.41 8.82 -4.13
CA ARG A 52 5.71 7.39 -3.96
C ARG A 52 4.88 6.49 -4.91
N VAL A 53 3.66 6.89 -5.28
CA VAL A 53 2.77 6.12 -6.17
C VAL A 53 2.81 6.57 -7.63
N ALA A 54 3.36 7.76 -7.90
CA ALA A 54 3.56 8.28 -9.25
C ALA A 54 4.61 7.45 -10.04
N PRO A 55 4.63 7.54 -11.38
CA PRO A 55 5.64 6.86 -12.20
C PRO A 55 7.07 7.12 -11.71
N GLY A 56 7.85 6.05 -11.50
CA GLY A 56 9.21 6.11 -10.95
C GLY A 56 9.29 6.12 -9.41
N GLY A 57 8.16 6.23 -8.71
CA GLY A 57 8.07 6.08 -7.26
C GLY A 57 8.17 4.63 -6.80
N TYR A 58 8.58 4.40 -5.55
CA TYR A 58 8.78 3.06 -5.00
C TYR A 58 7.50 2.20 -4.96
N TRP A 59 6.33 2.82 -4.83
CA TRP A 59 5.01 2.17 -4.85
C TRP A 59 4.26 2.42 -6.18
N SER A 60 4.98 2.83 -7.22
CA SER A 60 4.43 2.89 -8.57
C SER A 60 4.03 1.51 -9.07
N ALA A 61 3.16 1.47 -10.09
CA ALA A 61 2.75 0.22 -10.72
C ALA A 61 3.96 -0.52 -11.32
N GLU A 62 4.85 0.21 -11.98
CA GLU A 62 6.05 -0.32 -12.63
C GLU A 62 7.04 -0.91 -11.60
N SER A 63 7.34 -0.18 -10.52
CA SER A 63 8.26 -0.68 -9.49
C SER A 63 7.67 -1.85 -8.70
N THR A 64 6.36 -1.86 -8.47
CA THR A 64 5.68 -2.98 -7.81
C THR A 64 5.66 -4.22 -8.69
N ALA A 65 5.32 -4.07 -9.98
CA ALA A 65 5.35 -5.16 -10.94
C ALA A 65 6.75 -5.76 -11.05
N GLN A 66 7.80 -4.92 -11.11
CA GLN A 66 9.19 -5.41 -11.16
C GLN A 66 9.54 -6.27 -9.95
N ARG A 67 9.15 -5.88 -8.73
CA ARG A 67 9.40 -6.67 -7.52
C ARG A 67 8.71 -8.03 -7.56
N ILE A 68 7.49 -8.10 -8.09
CA ILE A 68 6.77 -9.37 -8.27
C ILE A 68 7.49 -10.23 -9.31
N LEU A 69 7.93 -9.65 -10.42
CA LEU A 69 8.65 -10.36 -11.48
C LEU A 69 10.02 -10.87 -10.99
N ASP A 70 10.76 -10.08 -10.21
CA ASP A 70 12.02 -10.48 -9.59
C ASP A 70 11.82 -11.67 -8.64
N PHE A 71 10.72 -11.63 -7.85
CA PHE A 71 10.34 -12.75 -7.00
C PHE A 71 10.06 -14.00 -7.84
N VAL A 72 9.25 -13.90 -8.90
CA VAL A 72 8.95 -15.04 -9.78
C VAL A 72 10.22 -15.58 -10.45
N ALA A 73 11.10 -14.69 -10.94
CA ALA A 73 12.35 -15.05 -11.58
C ALA A 73 13.26 -15.88 -10.66
N ALA A 74 13.28 -15.56 -9.36
CA ALA A 74 14.04 -16.33 -8.37
C ALA A 74 13.57 -17.79 -8.24
N TYR A 75 12.34 -18.10 -8.63
CA TYR A 75 11.77 -19.45 -8.61
C TYR A 75 11.60 -20.09 -10.00
N ALA A 76 11.75 -19.32 -11.08
CA ALA A 76 11.66 -19.80 -12.45
C ALA A 76 12.97 -20.54 -12.84
N ASN A 77 13.04 -21.83 -12.53
CA ASN A 77 14.21 -22.68 -12.80
C ASN A 77 14.29 -23.23 -14.24
N GLY A 78 13.49 -22.71 -15.17
CA GLY A 78 13.49 -23.11 -16.59
C GLY A 78 12.57 -24.29 -16.95
N GLU A 79 11.86 -24.88 -15.98
CA GLU A 79 10.93 -25.98 -16.22
C GLU A 79 9.55 -25.47 -16.71
N PRO A 80 8.98 -25.98 -17.83
CA PRO A 80 7.70 -25.52 -18.37
C PRO A 80 6.51 -25.66 -17.41
N GLU A 81 6.42 -26.77 -16.68
CA GLU A 81 5.36 -26.99 -15.69
C GLU A 81 5.42 -25.95 -14.56
N ARG A 82 6.63 -25.54 -14.19
CA ARG A 82 6.84 -24.53 -13.16
C ARG A 82 6.47 -23.13 -13.64
N ALA A 83 6.69 -22.82 -14.91
CA ALA A 83 6.24 -21.57 -15.52
C ALA A 83 4.72 -21.40 -15.41
N GLN A 84 3.95 -22.44 -15.73
CA GLN A 84 2.50 -22.38 -15.60
C GLN A 84 2.06 -22.22 -14.14
N LEU A 85 2.63 -23.01 -13.23
CA LEU A 85 2.35 -22.91 -11.79
C LEU A 85 2.61 -21.50 -11.23
N LEU A 86 3.74 -20.88 -11.61
CA LEU A 86 4.09 -19.54 -11.13
C LEU A 86 3.12 -18.47 -11.65
N ARG A 87 2.64 -18.60 -12.88
CA ARG A 87 1.62 -17.69 -13.43
C ARG A 87 0.30 -17.83 -12.67
N GLU A 88 -0.16 -19.05 -12.47
CA GLU A 88 -1.40 -19.33 -11.72
C GLU A 88 -1.31 -18.82 -10.27
N ALA A 89 -0.14 -18.97 -9.62
CA ALA A 89 0.08 -18.46 -8.27
C ALA A 89 -0.02 -16.93 -8.18
N VAL A 90 0.50 -16.21 -9.18
CA VAL A 90 0.40 -14.74 -9.24
C VAL A 90 -1.05 -14.29 -9.39
N GLU A 91 -1.81 -14.90 -10.32
CA GLU A 91 -3.22 -14.57 -10.54
C GLU A 91 -4.08 -14.90 -9.31
N THR A 92 -3.83 -16.05 -8.69
CA THR A 92 -4.54 -16.45 -7.46
C THR A 92 -4.26 -15.46 -6.33
N GLY A 93 -3.01 -15.08 -6.10
CA GLY A 93 -2.66 -14.11 -5.06
C GLY A 93 -3.26 -12.72 -5.31
N PHE A 94 -3.42 -12.32 -6.57
CA PHE A 94 -4.11 -11.07 -6.92
C PHE A 94 -5.61 -11.14 -6.57
N ALA A 95 -6.29 -12.24 -6.93
CA ALA A 95 -7.70 -12.44 -6.60
C ALA A 95 -7.96 -12.52 -5.09
N GLU A 96 -7.08 -13.19 -4.34
CA GLU A 96 -7.15 -13.23 -2.87
C GLU A 96 -6.96 -11.84 -2.25
N ALA A 97 -6.07 -11.03 -2.81
CA ALA A 97 -5.87 -9.64 -2.36
C ALA A 97 -7.09 -8.77 -2.65
N GLU A 98 -7.74 -8.95 -3.80
CA GLU A 98 -8.98 -8.28 -4.19
C GLU A 98 -10.13 -8.62 -3.23
N GLU A 99 -10.35 -9.91 -2.96
CA GLU A 99 -11.34 -10.36 -1.97
C GLU A 99 -11.05 -9.79 -0.58
N ALA A 100 -9.80 -9.86 -0.12
CA ALA A 100 -9.40 -9.35 1.20
C ALA A 100 -9.55 -7.83 1.33
N PHE A 101 -9.47 -7.09 0.22
CA PHE A 101 -9.68 -5.64 0.19
C PHE A 101 -11.16 -5.24 0.26
N GLY A 102 -12.08 -6.18 -0.02
CA GLY A 102 -13.53 -5.96 0.04
C GLY A 102 -14.20 -5.91 -1.33
N GLY A 103 -13.58 -6.48 -2.36
CA GLY A 103 -14.05 -6.42 -3.75
C GLY A 103 -13.03 -5.67 -4.60
N ASP A 104 -13.46 -4.63 -5.30
CA ASP A 104 -12.59 -3.98 -6.30
C ASP A 104 -11.37 -3.29 -5.67
N LEU A 105 -10.18 -3.58 -6.22
CA LEU A 105 -8.95 -2.90 -5.86
C LEU A 105 -8.88 -1.50 -6.49
N PRO A 106 -8.03 -0.59 -5.99
CA PRO A 106 -7.75 0.66 -6.68
C PRO A 106 -7.15 0.42 -8.08
N GLU A 107 -7.42 1.31 -9.05
CA GLU A 107 -6.98 1.19 -10.45
C GLU A 107 -5.48 0.91 -10.61
N ILE A 108 -4.63 1.48 -9.75
CA ILE A 108 -3.18 1.25 -9.75
C ILE A 108 -2.81 -0.23 -9.55
N SER A 109 -3.61 -1.00 -8.80
CA SER A 109 -3.42 -2.43 -8.59
C SER A 109 -3.66 -3.21 -9.87
N TYR A 110 -4.73 -2.90 -10.62
CA TYR A 110 -4.99 -3.53 -11.92
C TYR A 110 -3.90 -3.18 -12.94
N ARG A 111 -3.45 -1.92 -12.96
CA ARG A 111 -2.29 -1.52 -13.77
C ARG A 111 -1.03 -2.31 -13.41
N THR A 112 -0.83 -2.62 -12.14
CA THR A 112 0.29 -3.43 -11.66
C THR A 112 0.21 -4.87 -12.17
N ILE A 113 -0.94 -5.54 -12.04
CA ILE A 113 -1.07 -6.94 -12.47
C ILE A 113 -0.98 -7.08 -14.00
N ASP A 114 -1.45 -6.10 -14.77
CA ASP A 114 -1.28 -6.10 -16.23
C ASP A 114 0.19 -6.04 -16.64
N LEU A 115 0.99 -5.17 -15.98
CA LEU A 115 2.44 -5.11 -16.20
C LEU A 115 3.14 -6.42 -15.78
N VAL A 116 2.66 -7.07 -14.72
CA VAL A 116 3.16 -8.38 -14.31
C VAL A 116 2.85 -9.44 -15.37
N ARG A 117 1.61 -9.52 -15.85
CA ARG A 117 1.20 -10.47 -16.91
C ARG A 117 2.09 -10.33 -18.15
N ASP A 118 2.27 -9.10 -18.63
CA ASP A 118 3.17 -8.78 -19.74
C ASP A 118 4.62 -9.19 -19.45
N GLY A 119 5.08 -8.99 -18.22
CA GLY A 119 6.42 -9.37 -17.77
C GLY A 119 6.62 -10.89 -17.71
N LEU A 120 5.62 -11.63 -17.23
CA LEU A 120 5.64 -13.09 -17.14
C LEU A 120 5.69 -13.74 -18.52
N ASP A 121 5.01 -13.18 -19.51
CA ASP A 121 5.07 -13.67 -20.89
C ASP A 121 6.49 -13.61 -21.45
N ARG A 122 7.23 -12.55 -21.13
CA ARG A 122 8.65 -12.43 -21.52
C ARG A 122 9.56 -13.34 -20.68
N LEU A 123 9.33 -13.38 -19.37
CA LEU A 123 10.18 -14.09 -18.40
C LEU A 123 10.11 -15.61 -18.57
N LEU A 124 8.91 -16.13 -18.80
CA LEU A 124 8.60 -17.55 -18.79
C LEU A 124 8.43 -18.14 -20.20
N ALA A 125 8.68 -17.34 -21.24
CA ALA A 125 8.68 -17.84 -22.61
C ALA A 125 9.66 -19.03 -22.74
N PRO A 126 9.29 -20.09 -23.48
CA PRO A 126 10.20 -21.18 -23.78
C PRO A 126 11.49 -20.61 -24.36
N ARG A 127 12.64 -20.95 -23.78
CA ARG A 127 13.93 -20.56 -24.34
C ARG A 127 14.07 -21.31 -25.67
N VAL A 128 13.92 -20.60 -26.78
CA VAL A 128 14.43 -21.09 -28.06
C VAL A 128 15.94 -21.08 -27.90
N ASP A 129 16.50 -22.25 -27.64
CA ASP A 129 17.93 -22.43 -27.54
C ASP A 129 18.55 -21.95 -28.86
N ALA A 130 19.43 -20.97 -28.76
CA ALA A 130 20.36 -20.64 -29.82
C ALA A 130 21.28 -21.85 -30.01
N SER A 131 20.79 -22.85 -30.75
CA SER A 131 21.59 -23.90 -31.33
C SER A 131 22.35 -23.31 -32.52
N VAL A 132 23.55 -22.78 -32.23
CA VAL A 132 24.66 -22.64 -33.19
C VAL A 132 25.94 -23.13 -32.53
#